data_AF-A0A3D0R4V6-F1
#
_entry.id   AF-A0A3D0R4V6-F1
#
_cell.length_a   1.000
_cell.length_b   1.000
_cell.length_c   1.000
_cell.angle_alpha   90.00
_cell.angle_beta   90.00
_cell.angle_gamma   90.00
#
_symmetry.space_group_name_H-M   'P 1'
#
loop_
_entity.id
_entity.type
_entity.pdbx_description
1 polymer ?
#
loop_
_entity_poly.entity_id
_entity_poly.type
_entity_poly.pdbx_seq_one_letter_code
_entity_poly.pdbx_strand_id
1 'polypeptide(L)'
;MSLTRPAVARSAAVALATGALALGLAVVPAVAGGTSITPHDPAAERIVPRAVAEVNGGATTFAVSQEIVHRLAAQGMGFAHVTADGEVERAASDVEAADANFTLGIRSGRMSSAYGEVTGRITYSQAGLALVDEQSDRTVRLSGFEADLTRGALQARMDEAARVDLGRFERPAADSGTVDTENRVLVTESEVRLTEESAEQLNEALDTEAFRAGEVLFDTRSTVTFDTDADLEAAFGARRG
;
A
#
# COMPACT_ATOMS: atom_id res chain seq x y z
N MET A 1 -51.86 -18.62 15.12
CA MET A 1 -51.20 -19.52 16.09
C MET A 1 -50.44 -20.57 15.29
N SER A 2 -49.18 -20.30 15.00
CA SER A 2 -48.33 -21.14 14.15
C SER A 2 -47.33 -21.90 15.00
N LEU A 3 -47.18 -23.19 14.68
CA LEU A 3 -46.28 -24.17 15.30
C LEU A 3 -44.82 -23.88 14.97
N THR A 4 -43.92 -24.03 15.95
CA THR A 4 -42.52 -24.37 15.65
C THR A 4 -41.91 -25.27 16.72
N ARG A 5 -41.22 -26.30 16.22
CA ARG A 5 -40.74 -27.53 16.87
C ARG A 5 -39.48 -27.30 17.72
N PRO A 6 -39.21 -28.13 18.75
CA PRO A 6 -37.91 -28.18 19.41
C PRO A 6 -36.86 -28.95 18.59
N ALA A 7 -35.60 -28.55 18.79
CA ALA A 7 -34.40 -29.04 18.12
C ALA A 7 -34.14 -30.54 18.34
N VAL A 8 -33.69 -31.20 17.26
CA VAL A 8 -33.23 -32.60 17.26
C VAL A 8 -31.80 -32.67 16.72
N ALA A 9 -30.87 -32.94 17.64
CA ALA A 9 -29.77 -33.91 17.63
C ALA A 9 -28.80 -34.11 16.42
N ARG A 10 -27.52 -34.35 16.80
CA ARG A 10 -26.53 -35.38 16.36
C ARG A 10 -25.16 -34.72 16.09
N SER A 11 -24.12 -34.87 16.92
CA SER A 11 -23.28 -36.04 17.26
C SER A 11 -22.43 -36.61 16.11
N ALA A 12 -21.17 -36.95 16.48
CA ALA A 12 -20.12 -37.72 15.80
C ALA A 12 -19.17 -36.91 14.87
N ALA A 13 -17.90 -36.64 15.21
CA ALA A 13 -16.76 -37.53 15.45
C ALA A 13 -16.26 -38.27 14.20
N VAL A 14 -15.06 -37.95 13.71
CA VAL A 14 -14.03 -38.92 13.26
C VAL A 14 -12.65 -38.27 13.39
N ALA A 15 -11.78 -38.94 14.14
CA ALA A 15 -10.34 -38.74 14.16
C ALA A 15 -9.65 -39.88 13.38
N LEU A 16 -8.35 -39.67 13.11
CA LEU A 16 -7.30 -40.64 12.75
C LEU A 16 -7.09 -40.96 11.25
N ALA A 17 -5.90 -40.56 10.77
CA ALA A 17 -4.99 -41.51 10.14
C ALA A 17 -3.54 -41.04 10.34
N THR A 18 -2.83 -41.75 11.20
CA THR A 18 -1.38 -41.69 11.41
C THR A 18 -0.71 -42.58 10.36
N GLY A 19 0.39 -42.12 9.77
CA GLY A 19 1.24 -42.94 8.91
C GLY A 19 2.68 -42.40 8.93
N ALA A 20 3.54 -43.07 9.67
CA ALA A 20 4.97 -42.79 9.79
C ALA A 20 5.80 -43.94 9.20
N LEU A 21 7.11 -43.68 9.03
CA LEU A 21 8.23 -44.55 8.62
C LEU A 21 8.52 -44.48 7.10
N ALA A 22 9.77 -44.28 6.63
CA ALA A 22 11.00 -44.86 7.14
C ALA A 22 12.27 -44.01 6.86
N LEU A 23 13.28 -44.30 7.69
CA LEU A 23 14.65 -43.80 7.74
C LEU A 23 15.51 -44.27 6.56
N GLY A 24 16.46 -43.43 6.13
CA GLY A 24 17.60 -43.81 5.30
C GLY A 24 18.76 -42.84 5.49
N LEU A 25 19.79 -43.30 6.21
CA LEU A 25 21.05 -42.61 6.51
C LEU A 25 21.91 -42.40 5.25
N ALA A 26 22.61 -41.26 5.12
CA ALA A 26 24.06 -41.17 5.35
C ALA A 26 24.75 -39.95 4.67
N VAL A 27 25.75 -39.43 5.40
CA VAL A 27 26.95 -38.65 4.99
C VAL A 27 26.87 -37.11 4.89
N VAL A 28 27.85 -36.50 5.56
CA VAL A 28 28.14 -35.08 5.89
C VAL A 28 29.29 -34.58 4.97
N PRO A 29 29.81 -33.33 5.05
CA PRO A 29 29.26 -31.99 4.76
C PRO A 29 29.86 -31.37 3.46
N ALA A 30 29.29 -30.27 2.95
CA ALA A 30 30.04 -29.35 2.09
C ALA A 30 29.53 -27.90 2.23
N VAL A 31 30.43 -27.03 2.68
CA VAL A 31 30.23 -25.58 2.71
C VAL A 31 30.67 -25.02 1.36
N ALA A 32 29.75 -24.41 0.61
CA ALA A 32 29.98 -23.41 -0.44
C ALA A 32 28.59 -22.91 -0.85
N GLY A 33 28.20 -21.66 -0.61
CA GLY A 33 28.77 -20.54 -1.36
C GLY A 33 28.19 -20.54 -2.77
N GLY A 34 26.92 -20.17 -2.91
CA GLY A 34 26.21 -20.17 -4.19
C GLY A 34 25.03 -19.22 -4.12
N THR A 35 25.34 -17.94 -4.29
CA THR A 35 24.39 -16.85 -4.54
C THR A 35 23.33 -17.29 -5.54
N SER A 36 22.07 -17.35 -5.10
CA SER A 36 20.92 -17.34 -5.98
C SER A 36 20.98 -16.05 -6.79
N ILE A 37 21.31 -16.19 -8.06
CA ILE A 37 21.30 -15.11 -9.04
C ILE A 37 19.83 -14.83 -9.32
N THR A 38 19.27 -13.84 -8.63
CA THR A 38 18.01 -13.20 -9.00
C THR A 38 18.11 -12.74 -10.46
N PRO A 39 17.07 -12.87 -11.29
CA PRO A 39 17.08 -12.34 -12.65
C PRO A 39 17.46 -10.86 -12.60
N HIS A 40 18.60 -10.55 -13.21
CA HIS A 40 19.11 -9.21 -13.35
C HIS A 40 18.23 -8.52 -14.39
N ASP A 41 17.26 -7.72 -13.93
CA ASP A 41 16.60 -6.73 -14.78
C ASP A 41 17.62 -5.62 -15.07
N PRO A 42 18.10 -5.48 -16.32
CA PRO A 42 19.14 -4.51 -16.66
C PRO A 42 18.64 -3.05 -16.66
N ALA A 43 17.35 -2.80 -16.42
CA ALA A 43 16.81 -1.43 -16.31
C ALA A 43 16.99 -0.81 -14.92
N ALA A 44 17.36 -1.60 -13.90
CA ALA A 44 17.76 -1.09 -12.60
C ALA A 44 19.26 -0.77 -12.60
N GLU A 45 19.68 0.12 -13.49
CA GLU A 45 20.99 0.76 -13.35
C GLU A 45 21.01 1.38 -11.95
N ARG A 46 21.98 0.97 -11.13
CA ARG A 46 22.04 1.27 -9.70
C ARG A 46 22.10 2.79 -9.53
N ILE A 47 20.94 3.44 -9.35
CA ILE A 47 20.86 4.84 -8.96
C ILE A 47 21.50 4.92 -7.58
N VAL A 48 22.77 5.30 -7.52
CA VAL A 48 23.47 5.55 -6.27
C VAL A 48 23.28 7.03 -5.96
N PRO A 49 22.34 7.39 -5.07
CA PRO A 49 22.16 8.77 -4.66
C PRO A 49 23.46 9.30 -4.05
N ARG A 50 23.83 10.54 -4.40
CA ARG A 50 25.06 11.19 -3.93
C ARG A 50 25.00 11.53 -2.44
N ALA A 51 23.80 11.81 -1.93
CA ALA A 51 23.45 11.95 -0.52
C ALA A 51 21.98 11.56 -0.33
N VAL A 52 21.63 11.13 0.88
CA VAL A 52 20.28 10.67 1.22
C VAL A 52 19.77 11.49 2.40
N ALA A 53 18.56 12.03 2.26
CA ALA A 53 17.85 12.69 3.34
C ALA A 53 16.91 11.69 4.03
N GLU A 54 17.11 11.50 5.33
CA GLU A 54 16.19 10.73 6.16
C GLU A 54 14.92 11.54 6.42
N VAL A 55 13.78 10.85 6.46
CA VAL A 55 12.47 11.44 6.74
C VAL A 55 12.13 11.22 8.21
N ASN A 56 11.79 12.30 8.91
CA ASN A 56 11.44 12.34 10.34
C ASN A 56 9.92 12.36 10.58
N GLY A 57 9.13 12.44 9.51
CA GLY A 57 7.68 12.29 9.61
C GLY A 57 6.95 13.01 8.49
N GLY A 58 5.74 13.44 8.82
CA GLY A 58 4.79 14.02 7.88
C GLY A 58 3.56 13.15 7.70
N ALA A 59 2.76 13.47 6.69
CA ALA A 59 1.54 12.75 6.39
C ALA A 59 1.21 12.83 4.89
N THR A 60 0.52 11.82 4.39
CA THR A 60 -0.09 11.83 3.07
C THR A 60 -1.59 11.64 3.22
N THR A 61 -2.36 12.57 2.68
CA THR A 61 -3.79 12.41 2.48
C THR A 61 -4.01 11.75 1.12
N PHE A 62 -4.78 10.67 1.12
CA PHE A 62 -5.24 9.94 -0.05
C PHE A 62 -6.73 10.18 -0.20
N ALA A 63 -7.15 10.74 -1.33
CA ALA A 63 -8.54 10.88 -1.70
C ALA A 63 -8.85 9.90 -2.81
N VAL A 64 -9.77 8.95 -2.57
CA VAL A 64 -10.20 8.04 -3.65
C VAL A 64 -10.92 8.83 -4.72
N SER A 65 -10.64 8.52 -5.99
CA SER A 65 -11.35 9.09 -7.13
C SER A 65 -12.87 8.97 -6.98
N GLN A 66 -13.56 10.10 -7.12
CA GLN A 66 -15.02 10.17 -7.03
C GLN A 66 -15.71 9.26 -8.07
N GLU A 67 -15.07 9.03 -9.23
CA GLU A 67 -15.62 8.11 -10.23
C GLU A 67 -15.65 6.66 -9.71
N ILE A 68 -14.58 6.22 -9.05
CA ILE A 68 -14.52 4.88 -8.42
C ILE A 68 -15.53 4.80 -7.28
N VAL A 69 -15.59 5.82 -6.41
CA VAL A 69 -16.55 5.89 -5.30
C VAL A 69 -17.98 5.74 -5.83
N HIS A 70 -18.35 6.47 -6.88
CA HIS A 70 -19.68 6.37 -7.47
C HIS A 70 -19.97 4.98 -8.07
N ARG A 71 -19.02 4.35 -8.75
CA ARG A 71 -19.21 3.01 -9.34
C ARG A 71 -19.31 1.92 -8.28
N LEU A 72 -18.58 2.03 -7.17
CA LEU A 72 -18.69 1.12 -6.03
C LEU A 72 -20.02 1.31 -5.31
N ALA A 73 -20.42 2.54 -5.04
CA ALA A 73 -21.70 2.84 -4.40
C ALA A 73 -22.90 2.34 -5.22
N ALA A 74 -22.84 2.46 -6.55
CA ALA A 74 -23.87 1.93 -7.46
C ALA A 74 -24.01 0.39 -7.38
N GLN A 75 -23.00 -0.30 -6.85
CA GLN A 75 -22.96 -1.74 -6.64
C GLN A 75 -23.15 -2.12 -5.15
N GLY A 76 -23.50 -1.18 -4.27
CA GLY A 76 -23.66 -1.45 -2.83
C GLY A 76 -22.35 -1.67 -2.07
N MET A 77 -21.25 -1.13 -2.61
CA MET A 77 -19.94 -1.15 -1.96
C MET A 77 -19.53 0.24 -1.47
N GLY A 78 -18.70 0.28 -0.44
CA GLY A 78 -18.23 1.50 0.20
C GLY A 78 -16.81 1.39 0.74
N PHE A 79 -16.35 2.50 1.31
CA PHE A 79 -15.05 2.60 1.97
C PHE A 79 -15.22 2.73 3.47
N ALA A 80 -14.30 2.15 4.23
CA ALA A 80 -14.20 2.26 5.67
C ALA A 80 -12.75 2.51 6.08
N HIS A 81 -12.52 3.14 7.23
CA HIS A 81 -11.17 3.34 7.74
C HIS A 81 -10.64 2.08 8.41
N VAL A 82 -9.34 1.83 8.25
CA VAL A 82 -8.63 0.80 9.02
C VAL A 82 -7.75 1.50 10.04
N THR A 83 -7.97 1.23 11.32
CA THR A 83 -7.17 1.78 12.42
C THR A 83 -5.76 1.18 12.42
N ALA A 84 -4.85 1.77 13.19
CA ALA A 84 -3.49 1.24 13.34
C ALA A 84 -3.47 -0.18 13.94
N ASP A 85 -4.49 -0.55 14.72
CA ASP A 85 -4.67 -1.89 15.30
C ASP A 85 -5.32 -2.89 14.32
N GLY A 86 -5.66 -2.43 13.11
CA GLY A 86 -6.26 -3.25 12.06
C GLY A 86 -7.78 -3.41 12.18
N GLU A 87 -8.43 -2.61 13.03
CA GLU A 87 -9.89 -2.60 13.16
C GLU A 87 -10.52 -1.81 12.01
N VAL A 88 -11.66 -2.29 11.50
CA VAL A 88 -12.41 -1.62 10.44
C VAL A 88 -13.48 -0.75 11.07
N GLU A 89 -13.31 0.56 11.01
CA GLU A 89 -14.29 1.54 11.48
C GLU A 89 -15.30 1.81 10.37
N ARG A 90 -16.45 1.14 10.47
CA ARG A 90 -17.61 1.40 9.61
C ARG A 90 -18.37 2.61 10.18
N ALA A 91 -18.58 3.65 9.38
CA ALA A 91 -19.39 4.79 9.79
C ALA A 91 -20.80 4.30 10.18
N ALA A 92 -21.32 4.81 11.30
CA ALA A 92 -22.45 4.20 12.02
C ALA A 92 -23.80 4.28 11.31
N SER A 93 -23.93 5.08 10.25
CA SER A 93 -25.17 5.24 9.49
C SER A 93 -24.78 5.90 8.18
N ASP A 94 -25.20 5.30 7.06
CA ASP A 94 -24.94 5.75 5.70
C ASP A 94 -23.47 5.63 5.30
N VAL A 95 -23.20 4.68 4.38
CA VAL A 95 -22.08 4.74 3.44
C VAL A 95 -22.28 6.01 2.60
N GLU A 96 -22.08 7.17 3.19
CA GLU A 96 -21.99 8.40 2.44
C GLU A 96 -20.70 8.31 1.65
N ALA A 97 -20.83 8.36 0.33
CA ALA A 97 -19.78 8.55 -0.66
C ALA A 97 -18.86 9.78 -0.39
N ALA A 98 -19.02 10.47 0.74
CA ALA A 98 -18.49 11.80 0.98
C ALA A 98 -17.05 11.84 1.50
N ASP A 99 -16.56 10.80 2.19
CA ASP A 99 -15.18 10.82 2.70
C ASP A 99 -14.46 9.48 2.50
N ALA A 100 -14.25 9.10 1.25
CA ALA A 100 -13.23 8.11 0.88
C ALA A 100 -11.80 8.72 0.94
N ASN A 101 -11.60 9.60 1.91
CA ASN A 101 -10.37 10.35 2.15
C ASN A 101 -9.74 9.84 3.42
N PHE A 102 -8.49 9.41 3.39
CA PHE A 102 -7.77 8.98 4.58
C PHE A 102 -6.38 9.56 4.63
N THR A 103 -5.90 9.88 5.82
CA THR A 103 -4.57 10.45 6.02
C THR A 103 -3.70 9.46 6.76
N LEU A 104 -2.56 9.12 6.16
CA LEU A 104 -1.57 8.25 6.77
C LEU A 104 -0.37 9.06 7.23
N GLY A 105 0.04 8.86 8.48
CA GLY A 105 1.31 9.38 8.97
C GLY A 105 2.49 8.68 8.28
N ILE A 106 3.55 9.41 8.01
CA ILE A 106 4.80 8.86 7.51
C ILE A 106 5.62 8.36 8.70
N ARG A 107 5.89 7.05 8.74
CA ARG A 107 6.64 6.42 9.82
C ARG A 107 8.14 6.56 9.63
N SER A 108 8.59 6.39 8.39
CA SER A 108 10.01 6.41 8.04
C SER A 108 10.14 6.58 6.53
N GLY A 109 11.26 7.12 6.09
CA GLY A 109 11.54 7.21 4.67
C GLY A 109 12.97 7.68 4.42
N ARG A 110 13.40 7.49 3.18
CA ARG A 110 14.70 7.94 2.70
C ARG A 110 14.48 8.52 1.32
N MET A 111 14.98 9.72 1.09
CA MET A 111 14.79 10.42 -0.17
C MET A 111 16.10 10.99 -0.69
N SER A 112 16.17 11.16 -2.00
CA SER A 112 17.28 11.81 -2.69
C SER A 112 16.77 12.35 -4.03
N SER A 113 17.60 13.08 -4.75
CA SER A 113 17.36 13.36 -6.16
C SER A 113 18.21 12.49 -7.08
N ALA A 114 17.61 12.04 -8.16
CA ALA A 114 18.32 11.46 -9.30
C ALA A 114 17.69 11.98 -10.58
N TYR A 115 18.53 12.44 -11.51
CA TYR A 115 18.09 12.98 -12.79
C TYR A 115 17.06 14.13 -12.70
N GLY A 116 17.06 14.88 -11.59
CA GLY A 116 16.13 15.99 -11.37
C GLY A 116 14.78 15.59 -10.76
N GLU A 117 14.59 14.31 -10.43
CA GLU A 117 13.38 13.81 -9.78
C GLU A 117 13.68 13.27 -8.38
N VAL A 118 12.67 13.33 -7.52
CA VAL A 118 12.72 12.74 -6.18
C VAL A 118 12.68 11.22 -6.30
N THR A 119 13.63 10.57 -5.64
CA THR A 119 13.76 9.11 -5.57
C THR A 119 13.86 8.66 -4.12
N GLY A 120 13.69 7.35 -3.90
CA GLY A 120 13.76 6.76 -2.57
C GLY A 120 12.49 6.00 -2.19
N ARG A 121 12.16 6.00 -0.89
CA ARG A 121 11.06 5.21 -0.33
C ARG A 121 10.44 5.88 0.89
N ILE A 122 9.11 5.80 0.99
CA ILE A 122 8.33 6.20 2.15
C ILE A 122 7.58 4.99 2.68
N THR A 123 7.61 4.77 3.98
CA THR A 123 6.76 3.80 4.68
C THR A 123 5.78 4.55 5.57
N TYR A 124 4.50 4.23 5.41
CA TYR A 124 3.42 4.84 6.16
C TYR A 124 3.12 4.09 7.46
N SER A 125 2.32 4.71 8.31
CA SER A 125 1.71 4.10 9.51
C SER A 125 0.84 2.89 9.14
N GLN A 126 0.50 2.05 10.12
CA GLN A 126 -0.25 0.80 9.88
C GLN A 126 -1.73 1.00 9.54
N ALA A 127 -2.27 2.21 9.76
CA ALA A 127 -3.61 2.57 9.34
C ALA A 127 -3.80 2.41 7.82
N GLY A 128 -5.05 2.38 7.38
CA GLY A 128 -5.36 2.16 5.98
C GLY A 128 -6.83 2.36 5.64
N LEU A 129 -7.24 1.64 4.59
CA LEU A 129 -8.56 1.73 3.98
C LEU A 129 -9.13 0.32 3.83
N ALA A 130 -10.41 0.14 4.07
CA ALA A 130 -11.12 -1.09 3.76
C ALA A 130 -12.17 -0.80 2.70
N LEU A 131 -12.30 -1.72 1.75
CA LEU A 131 -13.40 -1.77 0.81
C LEU A 131 -14.41 -2.77 1.34
N VAL A 132 -15.67 -2.35 1.46
CA VAL A 132 -16.74 -3.12 2.09
C VAL A 132 -17.85 -3.32 1.07
N ASP A 133 -18.27 -4.56 0.88
CA ASP A 133 -19.49 -4.91 0.15
C ASP A 133 -20.60 -5.18 1.17
N GLU A 134 -21.62 -4.33 1.19
CA GLU A 134 -22.74 -4.44 2.12
C GLU A 134 -23.71 -5.58 1.76
N GLN A 135 -23.72 -6.02 0.49
CA GLN A 135 -24.62 -7.07 0.02
C GLN A 135 -24.10 -8.45 0.39
N SER A 136 -22.78 -8.65 0.28
CA SER A 136 -22.13 -9.94 0.57
C SER A 136 -21.44 -10.01 1.94
N ASP A 137 -21.43 -8.92 2.71
CA ASP A 137 -20.64 -8.74 3.95
C ASP A 137 -19.14 -9.04 3.74
N ARG A 138 -18.65 -8.84 2.51
CA ARG A 138 -17.23 -8.98 2.19
C ARG A 138 -16.50 -7.70 2.57
N THR A 139 -15.26 -7.85 3.05
CA THR A 139 -14.39 -6.72 3.35
C THR A 139 -12.98 -7.05 2.92
N VAL A 140 -12.37 -6.15 2.16
CA VAL A 140 -10.97 -6.23 1.70
C VAL A 140 -10.22 -5.07 2.32
N ARG A 141 -9.16 -5.36 3.08
CA ARG A 141 -8.36 -4.35 3.78
C ARG A 141 -7.14 -3.99 2.94
N LEU A 142 -6.88 -2.71 2.78
CA LEU A 142 -5.63 -2.16 2.24
C LEU A 142 -4.87 -1.50 3.39
N SER A 143 -3.72 -2.05 3.76
CA SER A 143 -2.92 -1.57 4.88
C SER A 143 -1.43 -1.61 4.60
N GLY A 144 -0.62 -1.01 5.48
CA GLY A 144 0.84 -1.09 5.38
C GLY A 144 1.40 -0.49 4.09
N PHE A 145 0.87 0.69 3.73
CA PHE A 145 1.23 1.41 2.52
C PHE A 145 2.73 1.73 2.47
N GLU A 146 3.29 1.67 1.27
CA GLU A 146 4.68 2.03 0.97
C GLU A 146 4.73 2.70 -0.40
N ALA A 147 5.33 3.89 -0.47
CA ALA A 147 5.60 4.56 -1.74
C ALA A 147 7.06 4.33 -2.15
N ASP A 148 7.27 3.71 -3.30
CA ASP A 148 8.58 3.60 -3.96
C ASP A 148 8.71 4.76 -4.95
N LEU A 149 9.30 5.86 -4.49
CA LEU A 149 9.54 7.07 -5.28
C LEU A 149 10.56 6.82 -6.39
N THR A 150 11.41 5.81 -6.26
CA THR A 150 12.37 5.46 -7.32
C THR A 150 11.65 4.94 -8.55
N ARG A 151 10.60 4.13 -8.32
CA ARG A 151 9.79 3.48 -9.37
C ARG A 151 8.48 4.20 -9.68
N GLY A 152 8.15 5.25 -8.94
CA GLY A 152 6.85 5.91 -9.02
C GLY A 152 5.70 4.94 -8.75
N ALA A 153 5.80 4.13 -7.69
CA ALA A 153 4.85 3.06 -7.41
C ALA A 153 4.31 3.15 -5.98
N LEU A 154 3.00 2.96 -5.82
CA LEU A 154 2.36 2.81 -4.52
C LEU A 154 2.04 1.34 -4.28
N GLN A 155 2.46 0.82 -3.13
CA GLN A 155 2.19 -0.54 -2.72
C GLN A 155 1.40 -0.55 -1.42
N ALA A 156 0.57 -1.57 -1.25
CA ALA A 156 -0.07 -1.88 0.02
C ALA A 156 -0.16 -3.39 0.21
N ARG A 157 -0.57 -3.82 1.40
CA ARG A 157 -1.02 -5.18 1.65
C ARG A 157 -2.52 -5.23 1.47
N MET A 158 -2.95 -6.15 0.62
CA MET A 158 -4.35 -6.54 0.52
C MET A 158 -4.58 -7.66 1.54
N ASP A 159 -5.40 -7.40 2.54
CA ASP A 159 -5.60 -8.22 3.73
C ASP A 159 -4.27 -8.61 4.41
N GLU A 160 -4.22 -9.77 5.07
CA GLU A 160 -3.00 -10.34 5.65
C GLU A 160 -2.07 -10.96 4.59
N ALA A 161 -2.31 -10.73 3.30
CA ALA A 161 -1.58 -11.33 2.20
C ALA A 161 -0.29 -10.58 1.83
N ALA A 162 0.29 -10.98 0.71
CA ALA A 162 1.49 -10.35 0.14
C ALA A 162 1.22 -8.90 -0.28
N ARG A 163 2.30 -8.12 -0.44
CA ARG A 163 2.20 -6.76 -0.96
C ARG A 163 1.78 -6.78 -2.43
N VAL A 164 0.84 -5.92 -2.76
CA VAL A 164 0.34 -5.67 -4.11
C VAL A 164 0.73 -4.28 -4.58
N ASP A 165 0.96 -4.13 -5.88
CA ASP A 165 1.11 -2.83 -6.52
C ASP A 165 -0.30 -2.23 -6.68
N LEU A 166 -0.55 -1.08 -6.07
CA LEU A 166 -1.83 -0.39 -6.17
C LEU A 166 -1.88 0.57 -7.35
N GLY A 167 -0.73 0.95 -7.91
CA GLY A 167 -0.70 1.93 -8.98
C GLY A 167 0.61 2.67 -9.12
N ARG A 168 0.64 3.51 -10.16
CA ARG A 168 1.78 4.33 -10.55
C ARG A 168 1.48 5.81 -10.36
N PHE A 169 2.50 6.56 -9.97
CA PHE A 169 2.44 8.02 -9.90
C PHE A 169 3.67 8.61 -10.58
N GLU A 170 3.53 9.85 -11.07
CA GLU A 170 4.64 10.60 -11.61
C GLU A 170 5.58 11.04 -10.50
N ARG A 171 6.88 10.87 -10.69
CA ARG A 171 7.85 11.22 -9.65
C ARG A 171 7.89 12.75 -9.51
N PRO A 172 7.85 13.28 -8.27
CA PRO A 172 7.95 14.70 -8.05
C PRO A 172 9.29 15.24 -8.56
N ALA A 173 9.30 16.44 -9.12
CA ALA A 173 10.54 17.12 -9.45
C ALA A 173 11.33 17.46 -8.17
N ALA A 174 12.65 17.34 -8.22
CA ALA A 174 13.54 17.70 -7.11
C ALA A 174 13.98 19.17 -7.22
N ASP A 175 13.02 20.08 -7.32
CA ASP A 175 13.24 21.53 -7.39
C ASP A 175 12.85 22.24 -6.09
N SER A 176 13.16 23.54 -6.01
CA SER A 176 12.87 24.38 -4.85
C SER A 176 11.38 24.67 -4.64
N GLY A 177 10.52 24.41 -5.62
CA GLY A 177 9.06 24.53 -5.46
C GLY A 177 8.46 23.33 -4.74
N THR A 178 9.12 22.18 -4.85
CA THR A 178 8.69 20.90 -4.26
C THR A 178 9.41 20.62 -2.94
N VAL A 179 10.70 20.99 -2.85
CA VAL A 179 11.54 20.79 -1.66
C VAL A 179 11.92 22.14 -1.06
N ASP A 180 11.32 22.44 0.08
CA ASP A 180 11.70 23.57 0.93
C ASP A 180 12.85 23.14 1.85
N THR A 181 14.07 23.48 1.45
CA THR A 181 15.28 23.16 2.22
C THR A 181 15.40 23.94 3.52
N GLU A 182 14.75 25.11 3.62
CA GLU A 182 14.79 25.97 4.81
C GLU A 182 13.86 25.41 5.90
N ASN A 183 12.62 25.14 5.54
CA ASN A 183 11.64 24.53 6.44
C ASN A 183 11.82 23.02 6.57
N ARG A 184 12.69 22.42 5.75
CA ARG A 184 12.98 20.97 5.70
C ARG A 184 11.72 20.15 5.41
N VAL A 185 10.93 20.65 4.48
CA VAL A 185 9.66 20.05 4.09
C VAL A 185 9.65 19.79 2.59
N LEU A 186 9.08 18.65 2.19
CA LEU A 186 8.67 18.40 0.82
C LEU A 186 7.14 18.38 0.78
N VAL A 187 6.55 19.16 -0.11
CA VAL A 187 5.11 19.12 -0.38
C VAL A 187 4.92 18.67 -1.81
N THR A 188 4.13 17.61 -2.01
CA THR A 188 3.83 17.10 -3.35
C THR A 188 2.36 16.73 -3.45
N GLU A 189 1.82 16.96 -4.63
CA GLU A 189 0.52 16.48 -5.05
C GLU A 189 0.74 15.50 -6.22
N SER A 190 0.07 14.36 -6.19
CA SER A 190 0.29 13.31 -7.18
C SER A 190 -0.95 12.46 -7.37
N GLU A 191 -1.22 12.07 -8.60
CA GLU A 191 -2.26 11.10 -8.94
C GLU A 191 -1.64 9.70 -8.95
N VAL A 192 -2.24 8.76 -8.21
CA VAL A 192 -1.91 7.35 -8.28
C VAL A 192 -2.88 6.68 -9.22
N ARG A 193 -2.39 6.19 -10.36
CA ARG A 193 -3.17 5.55 -11.41
C ARG A 193 -3.07 4.04 -11.33
N LEU A 194 -4.20 3.36 -11.48
CA LEU A 194 -4.26 1.90 -11.48
C LEU A 194 -3.43 1.32 -12.63
N THR A 195 -2.67 0.27 -12.33
CA THR A 195 -2.17 -0.61 -13.39
C THR A 195 -3.24 -1.62 -13.79
N GLU A 196 -3.04 -2.31 -14.90
CA GLU A 196 -3.91 -3.41 -15.32
C GLU A 196 -3.98 -4.50 -14.24
N GLU A 197 -2.83 -4.95 -13.75
CA GLU A 197 -2.73 -5.95 -12.68
C GLU A 197 -3.42 -5.48 -11.39
N SER A 198 -3.23 -4.21 -10.99
CA SER A 198 -3.87 -3.64 -9.79
C SER A 198 -5.39 -3.63 -9.90
N ALA A 199 -5.91 -3.23 -11.06
CA ALA A 199 -7.36 -3.16 -11.30
C ALA A 199 -7.97 -4.56 -11.30
N GLU A 200 -7.33 -5.53 -11.95
CA GLU A 200 -7.77 -6.94 -11.95
C GLU A 200 -7.80 -7.51 -10.54
N GLN A 201 -6.74 -7.32 -9.75
CA GLN A 201 -6.68 -7.83 -8.37
C GLN A 201 -7.77 -7.23 -7.47
N LEU A 202 -8.02 -5.92 -7.57
CA LEU A 202 -9.07 -5.27 -6.79
C LEU A 202 -10.47 -5.73 -7.22
N ASN A 203 -10.70 -5.86 -8.52
CA ASN A 203 -11.94 -6.38 -9.08
C ASN A 203 -12.19 -7.84 -8.65
N GLU A 204 -11.18 -8.69 -8.71
CA GLU A 204 -11.28 -10.10 -8.28
C GLU A 204 -11.56 -10.22 -6.78
N ALA A 205 -10.84 -9.45 -5.95
CA ALA A 205 -11.02 -9.50 -4.50
C ALA A 205 -12.44 -9.10 -4.08
N LEU A 206 -13.02 -8.11 -4.76
CA LEU A 206 -14.32 -7.54 -4.44
C LEU A 206 -15.48 -8.09 -5.29
N ASP A 207 -15.19 -8.97 -6.25
CA ASP A 207 -16.19 -9.47 -7.21
C ASP A 207 -16.93 -8.33 -7.93
N THR A 208 -16.16 -7.40 -8.52
CA THR A 208 -16.65 -6.19 -9.18
C THR A 208 -15.93 -5.89 -10.49
N GLU A 209 -16.47 -4.95 -11.27
CA GLU A 209 -15.83 -4.34 -12.45
C GLU A 209 -15.61 -2.83 -12.25
N ALA A 210 -15.63 -2.38 -10.98
CA ALA A 210 -15.53 -0.97 -10.63
C ALA A 210 -14.17 -0.35 -10.92
N PHE A 211 -13.09 -1.14 -11.01
CA PHE A 211 -11.72 -0.66 -11.22
C PHE A 211 -11.27 -0.90 -12.66
N ARG A 212 -10.59 0.08 -13.26
CA ARG A 212 -10.13 0.06 -14.66
C ARG A 212 -8.67 0.48 -14.75
N ALA A 213 -7.93 -0.17 -15.64
CA ALA A 213 -6.53 0.17 -15.87
C ALA A 213 -6.38 1.64 -16.34
N GLY A 214 -5.37 2.34 -15.82
CA GLY A 214 -5.00 3.70 -16.21
C GLY A 214 -5.81 4.83 -15.57
N GLU A 215 -6.91 4.51 -14.87
CA GLU A 215 -7.69 5.51 -14.15
C GLU A 215 -7.02 5.92 -12.83
N VAL A 216 -7.37 7.10 -12.33
CA VAL A 216 -6.87 7.58 -11.03
C VAL A 216 -7.58 6.82 -9.92
N LEU A 217 -6.79 6.14 -9.08
CA LEU A 217 -7.25 5.53 -7.84
C LEU A 217 -7.29 6.57 -6.72
N PHE A 218 -6.17 7.27 -6.53
CA PHE A 218 -6.02 8.26 -5.46
C PHE A 218 -5.47 9.57 -6.01
N ASP A 219 -6.09 10.67 -5.61
CA ASP A 219 -5.44 11.96 -5.54
C ASP A 219 -4.71 12.04 -4.20
N THR A 220 -3.41 12.33 -4.24
CA THR A 220 -2.59 12.35 -3.03
C THR A 220 -2.02 13.72 -2.80
N ARG A 221 -2.01 14.13 -1.53
CA ARG A 221 -1.29 15.31 -1.05
C ARG A 221 -0.39 14.90 0.09
N SER A 222 0.91 14.98 -0.13
CA SER A 222 1.93 14.59 0.84
C SER A 222 2.64 15.81 1.38
N THR A 223 2.80 15.85 2.70
CA THR A 223 3.73 16.75 3.38
C THR A 223 4.73 15.87 4.12
N VAL A 224 5.99 15.93 3.71
CA VAL A 224 7.10 15.15 4.26
C VAL A 224 8.01 16.07 5.04
N THR A 225 8.40 15.69 6.25
CA THR A 225 9.38 16.44 7.04
C THR A 225 10.68 15.66 7.13
N PHE A 226 11.79 16.31 6.79
CA PHE A 226 13.12 15.70 6.85
C PHE A 226 13.72 15.78 8.26
N ASP A 227 14.59 14.82 8.59
CA ASP A 227 15.41 14.85 9.80
C ASP A 227 16.23 16.14 9.86
N THR A 228 16.48 16.71 11.04
CA THR A 228 17.27 17.94 11.20
C THR A 228 18.72 17.79 10.73
N ASP A 229 19.26 16.59 10.80
CA ASP A 229 20.66 16.30 10.47
C ASP A 229 20.86 15.96 8.98
N ALA A 230 19.79 15.86 8.19
CA ALA A 230 19.88 15.57 6.76
C ALA A 230 20.52 16.73 5.97
N ASP A 231 21.45 16.42 5.07
CA ASP A 231 21.99 17.41 4.14
C ASP A 231 21.08 17.51 2.91
N LEU A 232 20.07 18.39 2.97
CA LEU A 232 19.07 18.55 1.90
C LEU A 232 19.66 19.19 0.64
N GLU A 233 20.65 20.07 0.80
CA GLU A 233 21.36 20.65 -0.35
C GLU A 233 22.14 19.57 -1.10
N ALA A 234 22.83 18.68 -0.38
CA ALA A 234 23.52 17.55 -1.00
C ALA A 234 22.55 16.50 -1.57
N ALA A 235 21.42 16.26 -0.91
CA ALA A 235 20.45 15.24 -1.32
C ALA A 235 19.63 15.66 -2.54
N PHE A 236 19.27 16.93 -2.68
CA PHE A 236 18.38 17.40 -3.75
C PHE A 236 19.04 18.35 -4.74
N GLY A 237 20.19 18.96 -4.40
CA GLY A 237 20.91 19.84 -5.33
C GLY A 237 20.27 21.20 -5.54
N ALA A 238 19.28 21.59 -4.72
CA ALA A 238 18.66 22.90 -4.76
C ALA A 238 19.68 23.98 -4.35
N ARG A 239 20.39 24.53 -5.34
CA ARG A 239 21.19 25.74 -5.14
C ARG A 239 20.24 26.92 -4.93
N ARG A 240 20.55 27.74 -3.92
CA ARG A 240 19.98 29.08 -3.72
C ARG A 240 19.85 29.82 -5.05
N GLY A 241 18.62 30.08 -5.47
CA GLY A 241 18.27 31.11 -6.45
C GLY A 241 18.05 32.43 -5.75
#